data_AF-A0A4Y7QHK1-F1
#
_entry.id   AF-A0A4Y7QHK1-F1
#
_cell.length_a   1.000
_cell.length_b   1.000
_cell.length_c   1.000
_cell.angle_alpha   90.00
_cell.angle_beta   90.00
_cell.angle_gamma   90.00
#
_symmetry.space_group_name_H-M   'P 1'
#
loop_
_entity.id
_entity.type
_entity.pdbx_description
1 polymer ?
#
loop_
_entity_poly.entity_id
_entity_poly.type
_entity_poly.pdbx_seq_one_letter_code
_entity_poly.pdbx_strand_id
1 'polypeptide(L)'
;MISILTNFDSRLSKLEQSIRPLHSSTQLLTRRAGNIESTLQRIDEVASRQDGIAAEEALILRGPQPNQLDAYTDALERLNTSIAFKASDFDSRDTARLVETGAKKLTQSYTKLVAEGSSGVPPGGPDFQPSPIPPALLNTLRPLVSFLRTLPLPATHPSHAAAPEGLHGYEGVAESEVFGNGGRRVVDRAETVDGVSGGLEFGLWVDNLLTVAEYDLLSELAPLLGSSIPPTTFATLITPLGTLFSSTLSSLSALIKRSLHRPAFLALSTSNTPSTLQSRWDDTMLRRAGRRENELKEGLHGLRGVCLRSFPEFLADIKLAAAPKAGGEIGVGLSLLADWYASVFQHTVRDTEKTEFFTNWRARLQAIKRFTATIPHVEHPVTPDAGIMAQEALRNFTAVY
;
A
#
# COMPACT_ATOMS: atom_id res chain seq x y z
N MET A 1 -64.45 -82.25 53.85
CA MET A 1 -64.69 -81.10 52.94
C MET A 1 -64.17 -79.78 53.52
N ILE A 2 -64.51 -79.44 54.77
CA ILE A 2 -64.07 -78.19 55.44
C ILE A 2 -62.54 -78.11 55.62
N SER A 3 -61.86 -79.20 56.00
CA SER A 3 -60.39 -79.21 56.19
C SER A 3 -59.59 -79.11 54.89
N ILE A 4 -60.19 -79.49 53.76
CA ILE A 4 -59.59 -79.39 52.43
C ILE A 4 -59.65 -77.94 51.96
N LEU A 5 -60.81 -77.29 52.14
CA LEU A 5 -61.00 -75.88 51.80
C LEU A 5 -60.10 -74.95 52.64
N THR A 6 -59.98 -75.19 53.95
CA THR A 6 -59.05 -74.43 54.81
C THR A 6 -57.58 -74.65 54.43
N ASN A 7 -57.21 -75.86 53.99
CA ASN A 7 -55.87 -76.10 53.46
C ASN A 7 -55.63 -75.32 52.16
N PHE A 8 -56.59 -75.32 51.22
CA PHE A 8 -56.49 -74.53 50.00
C PHE A 8 -56.38 -73.04 50.29
N ASP A 9 -57.18 -72.51 51.21
CA ASP A 9 -57.18 -71.09 51.58
C ASP A 9 -55.86 -70.68 52.24
N SER A 10 -55.31 -71.53 53.13
CA SER A 10 -53.99 -71.30 53.73
C SER A 10 -52.85 -71.32 52.70
N ARG A 11 -52.96 -72.16 51.66
CA ARG A 11 -51.99 -72.24 50.57
C ARG A 11 -52.13 -71.05 49.63
N LEU A 12 -53.36 -70.60 49.36
CA LEU A 12 -53.65 -69.40 48.58
C LEU A 12 -53.13 -68.14 49.27
N SER A 13 -53.36 -68.00 50.58
CA SER A 13 -52.80 -66.94 51.42
C SER A 13 -51.27 -66.91 51.35
N LYS A 14 -50.61 -68.06 51.55
CA LYS A 14 -49.14 -68.16 51.45
C LYS A 14 -48.63 -67.87 50.04
N LEU A 15 -49.35 -68.32 49.02
CA LEU A 15 -49.03 -68.06 47.62
C LEU A 15 -49.12 -66.56 47.33
N GLU A 16 -50.22 -65.90 47.70
CA GLU A 16 -50.41 -64.45 47.54
C GLU A 16 -49.30 -63.67 48.25
N GLN A 17 -48.97 -64.06 49.48
CA GLN A 17 -47.91 -63.43 50.26
C GLN A 17 -46.53 -63.62 49.65
N SER A 18 -46.30 -64.72 48.92
CA SER A 18 -45.08 -64.96 48.15
C SER A 18 -45.04 -64.25 46.79
N ILE A 19 -46.19 -64.09 46.13
CA ILE A 19 -46.30 -63.52 44.77
C ILE A 19 -46.32 -61.99 44.80
N ARG A 20 -46.97 -61.38 45.78
CA ARG A 20 -47.10 -59.92 45.89
C ARG A 20 -45.77 -59.15 45.88
N PRO A 21 -44.72 -59.53 46.64
CA PRO A 21 -43.43 -58.87 46.56
C PRO A 21 -42.76 -59.08 45.19
N LEU A 22 -42.98 -60.23 44.56
CA LEU A 22 -42.46 -60.58 43.24
C LEU A 22 -43.09 -59.71 42.15
N HIS A 23 -44.40 -59.51 42.19
CA HIS A 23 -45.12 -58.61 41.29
C HIS A 23 -44.70 -57.14 41.47
N SER A 24 -44.56 -56.68 42.72
CA SER A 24 -44.09 -55.33 43.03
C SER A 24 -42.66 -55.09 42.52
N SER A 25 -41.76 -56.05 42.76
CA SER A 25 -40.39 -56.01 42.23
C SER A 25 -40.38 -55.97 40.70
N THR A 26 -41.22 -56.78 40.04
CA THR A 26 -41.35 -56.82 38.58
C THR A 26 -41.83 -55.49 38.00
N GLN A 27 -42.84 -54.85 38.62
CA GLN A 27 -43.29 -53.51 38.20
C GLN A 27 -42.21 -52.44 38.38
N LEU A 28 -41.47 -52.48 39.50
CA LEU A 28 -40.36 -51.58 39.75
C LEU A 28 -39.25 -51.76 38.71
N LEU A 29 -38.93 -53.02 38.37
CA LEU A 29 -37.93 -53.36 37.37
C LEU A 29 -38.34 -52.87 35.98
N THR A 30 -39.62 -53.04 35.62
CA THR A 30 -40.18 -52.56 34.35
C THR A 30 -40.10 -51.03 34.25
N ARG A 31 -40.41 -50.32 35.34
CA ARG A 31 -40.28 -48.85 35.40
C ARG A 31 -38.83 -48.41 35.31
N ARG A 32 -37.90 -49.09 35.98
CA ARG A 32 -36.46 -48.80 35.89
C ARG A 32 -35.93 -49.06 34.48
N ALA A 33 -36.32 -50.17 33.86
CA ALA A 33 -35.95 -50.48 32.48
C ALA A 33 -36.44 -49.40 31.52
N GLY A 34 -37.70 -48.96 31.63
CA GLY A 34 -38.22 -47.86 30.80
C GLY A 34 -37.50 -46.53 31.03
N ASN A 35 -37.14 -46.20 32.27
CA ASN A 35 -36.35 -45.00 32.58
C ASN A 35 -34.93 -45.10 31.99
N ILE A 36 -34.29 -46.28 32.07
CA ILE A 36 -32.96 -46.53 31.49
C ILE A 36 -33.03 -46.37 29.97
N GLU A 37 -34.03 -46.96 29.32
CA GLU A 37 -34.22 -46.86 27.87
C GLU A 37 -34.40 -45.40 27.42
N SER A 38 -35.27 -44.65 28.12
CA SER A 38 -35.47 -43.23 27.83
C SER A 38 -34.21 -42.39 28.10
N THR A 39 -33.40 -42.77 29.09
CA THR A 39 -32.12 -42.12 29.36
C THR A 39 -31.10 -42.44 28.28
N LEU A 40 -31.00 -43.69 27.83
CA LEU A 40 -30.13 -44.11 26.72
C LEU A 40 -30.50 -43.37 25.43
N GLN A 41 -31.79 -43.29 25.10
CA GLN A 41 -32.26 -42.54 23.94
C GLN A 41 -31.86 -41.06 24.01
N ARG A 42 -32.01 -40.42 25.18
CA ARG A 42 -31.56 -39.03 25.37
C ARG A 42 -30.03 -38.89 25.27
N ILE A 43 -29.27 -39.88 25.73
CA ILE A 43 -27.80 -39.87 25.59
C ILE A 43 -27.42 -39.98 24.11
N ASP A 44 -28.05 -40.86 23.34
CA ASP A 44 -27.80 -41.01 21.90
C ASP A 44 -28.18 -39.74 21.13
N GLU A 45 -29.29 -39.09 21.50
CA GLU A 45 -29.67 -37.78 20.96
C GLU A 45 -28.62 -36.70 21.28
N VAL A 46 -28.02 -36.70 22.46
CA VAL A 46 -26.98 -35.71 22.82
C VAL A 46 -25.65 -36.02 22.12
N ALA A 47 -25.25 -37.29 22.04
CA ALA A 47 -24.01 -37.72 21.40
C ALA A 47 -24.01 -37.38 19.90
N SER A 48 -25.10 -37.72 19.18
CA SER A 48 -25.25 -37.38 17.76
C SER A 48 -25.25 -35.86 17.50
N ARG A 49 -25.79 -35.06 18.43
CA ARG A 49 -25.75 -33.58 18.36
C ARG A 49 -24.33 -33.04 18.56
N GLN A 50 -23.56 -33.59 19.49
CA GLN A 50 -22.18 -33.18 19.73
C GLN A 50 -21.25 -33.56 18.58
N ASP A 51 -21.40 -34.74 17.98
CA ASP A 51 -20.58 -35.17 16.85
C ASP A 51 -20.74 -34.24 15.63
N GLY A 52 -21.95 -33.72 15.40
CA GLY A 52 -22.22 -32.76 14.32
C GLY A 52 -21.56 -31.40 14.54
N ILE A 53 -21.46 -30.94 15.78
CA ILE A 53 -20.87 -29.63 16.13
C ILE A 53 -19.35 -29.73 16.29
N ALA A 54 -18.82 -30.85 16.76
CA ALA A 54 -17.39 -31.03 17.04
C ALA A 54 -16.51 -30.89 15.79
N ALA A 55 -17.00 -31.38 14.64
CA ALA A 55 -16.29 -31.22 13.36
C ALA A 55 -16.24 -29.75 12.91
N GLU A 56 -17.33 -29.00 13.11
CA GLU A 56 -17.42 -27.58 12.78
C GLU A 56 -16.59 -26.75 13.77
N GLU A 57 -16.65 -27.04 15.07
CA GLU A 57 -15.82 -26.44 16.12
C GLU A 57 -14.33 -26.61 15.85
N ALA A 58 -13.86 -27.81 15.51
CA ALA A 58 -12.47 -28.05 15.17
C ALA A 58 -12.00 -27.17 13.99
N LEU A 59 -12.87 -26.99 12.99
CA LEU A 59 -12.61 -26.16 11.82
C LEU A 59 -12.55 -24.66 12.21
N ILE A 60 -13.49 -24.18 13.02
CA ILE A 60 -13.49 -22.80 13.54
C ILE A 60 -12.27 -22.51 14.43
N LEU A 61 -11.87 -23.47 15.28
CA LEU A 61 -10.71 -23.36 16.15
C LEU A 61 -9.38 -23.35 15.39
N ARG A 62 -9.30 -24.04 14.25
CA ARG A 62 -8.11 -23.98 13.37
C ARG A 62 -7.96 -22.64 12.64
N GLY A 63 -9.07 -21.95 12.37
CA GLY A 63 -9.08 -20.66 11.66
C GLY A 63 -9.00 -20.78 10.13
N PRO A 64 -9.34 -19.71 9.41
CA PRO A 64 -9.47 -19.72 7.95
C PRO A 64 -8.12 -19.96 7.28
N GLN A 65 -8.07 -20.88 6.33
CA GLN A 65 -6.88 -21.17 5.52
C GLN A 65 -7.05 -20.53 4.13
N PRO A 66 -5.98 -20.02 3.49
CA PRO A 66 -6.07 -19.31 2.21
C PRO A 66 -6.75 -20.11 1.09
N ASN A 67 -6.63 -21.44 1.12
CA ASN A 67 -7.13 -22.35 0.09
C ASN A 67 -8.44 -23.06 0.50
N GLN A 68 -8.97 -22.78 1.69
CA GLN A 68 -10.15 -23.44 2.26
C GLN A 68 -11.12 -22.43 2.87
N LEU A 69 -11.17 -21.23 2.30
CA LEU A 69 -12.07 -20.18 2.78
C LEU A 69 -13.53 -20.62 2.66
N ASP A 70 -13.92 -21.22 1.54
CA ASP A 70 -15.29 -21.68 1.26
C ASP A 70 -15.77 -22.72 2.30
N ALA A 71 -14.91 -23.69 2.63
CA ALA A 71 -15.24 -24.69 3.65
C ALA A 71 -15.41 -24.05 5.05
N TYR A 72 -14.67 -22.97 5.32
CA TYR A 72 -14.78 -22.22 6.57
C TYR A 72 -16.06 -21.39 6.63
N THR A 73 -16.41 -20.69 5.54
CA THR A 73 -17.64 -19.90 5.43
C THR A 73 -18.88 -20.77 5.50
N ASP A 74 -18.87 -21.93 4.82
CA ASP A 74 -19.97 -22.90 4.83
C ASP A 74 -20.20 -23.51 6.22
N ALA A 75 -19.12 -23.76 6.97
CA ALA A 75 -19.23 -24.24 8.36
C ALA A 75 -19.85 -23.15 9.26
N LEU A 76 -19.44 -21.89 9.07
CA LEU A 76 -19.93 -20.76 9.85
C LEU A 76 -21.40 -20.43 9.54
N GLU A 77 -21.82 -20.58 8.28
CA GLU A 77 -23.24 -20.47 7.88
C GLU A 77 -24.09 -21.62 8.43
N ARG A 78 -23.57 -22.86 8.44
CA ARG A 78 -24.23 -24.01 9.10
C ARG A 78 -24.40 -23.79 10.60
N LEU A 79 -23.38 -23.28 11.29
CA LEU A 79 -23.50 -22.90 12.69
C LEU A 79 -24.54 -21.80 12.89
N ASN A 80 -24.56 -20.79 12.03
CA ASN A 80 -25.52 -19.69 12.11
C ASN A 80 -26.97 -20.15 11.87
N THR A 81 -27.20 -21.00 10.86
CA THR A 81 -28.51 -21.61 10.62
C THR A 81 -28.92 -22.53 11.78
N SER A 82 -27.97 -23.25 12.38
CA SER A 82 -28.26 -24.10 13.55
C SER A 82 -28.75 -23.29 14.76
N ILE A 83 -28.26 -22.06 14.97
CA ILE A 83 -28.76 -21.12 15.99
C ILE A 83 -30.19 -20.68 15.66
N ALA A 84 -30.48 -20.38 14.39
CA ALA A 84 -31.81 -19.94 13.95
C ALA A 84 -32.88 -21.04 14.10
N PHE A 85 -32.50 -22.32 13.91
CA PHE A 85 -33.42 -23.45 13.98
C PHE A 85 -33.49 -24.16 15.34
N LYS A 86 -32.46 -24.09 16.19
CA LYS A 86 -32.43 -24.76 17.52
C LYS A 86 -32.74 -23.77 18.65
N ALA A 87 -34.01 -23.72 19.08
CA ALA A 87 -34.51 -22.87 20.14
C ALA A 87 -34.24 -23.37 21.60
N SER A 88 -33.21 -24.20 21.83
CA SER A 88 -32.83 -24.61 23.19
C SER A 88 -31.74 -23.68 23.75
N ASP A 89 -32.05 -22.98 24.85
CA ASP A 89 -31.30 -21.84 25.40
C ASP A 89 -29.83 -22.06 25.75
N PHE A 90 -29.39 -23.31 25.97
CA PHE A 90 -28.02 -23.61 26.39
C PHE A 90 -27.07 -23.82 25.21
N ASP A 91 -27.40 -24.74 24.30
CA ASP A 91 -26.57 -25.06 23.12
C ASP A 91 -26.50 -23.88 22.12
N SER A 92 -27.53 -23.03 22.08
CA SER A 92 -27.56 -21.82 21.24
C SER A 92 -26.47 -20.82 21.65
N ARG A 93 -26.13 -20.76 22.95
CA ARG A 93 -25.14 -19.82 23.47
C ARG A 93 -23.71 -20.21 23.14
N ASP A 94 -23.38 -21.50 23.26
CA ASP A 94 -22.03 -21.99 22.94
C ASP A 94 -21.81 -22.00 21.42
N THR A 95 -22.85 -22.35 20.64
CA THR A 95 -22.82 -22.21 19.18
C THR A 95 -22.66 -20.73 18.77
N ALA A 96 -23.34 -19.79 19.43
CA ALA A 96 -23.19 -18.36 19.18
C ALA A 96 -21.77 -17.85 19.49
N ARG A 97 -21.15 -18.30 20.59
CA ARG A 97 -19.75 -18.00 20.90
C ARG A 97 -18.78 -18.55 19.86
N LEU A 98 -19.08 -19.73 19.33
CA LEU A 98 -18.29 -20.35 18.27
C LEU A 98 -18.38 -19.52 16.97
N VAL A 99 -19.58 -19.09 16.59
CA VAL A 99 -19.81 -18.17 15.45
C VAL A 99 -19.07 -16.84 15.66
N GLU A 100 -19.15 -16.25 16.86
CA GLU A 100 -18.42 -15.02 17.21
C GLU A 100 -16.90 -15.21 17.09
N THR A 101 -16.38 -16.34 17.55
CA THR A 101 -14.95 -16.69 17.47
C THR A 101 -14.52 -16.85 16.01
N GLY A 102 -15.34 -17.48 15.19
CA GLY A 102 -15.04 -17.64 13.77
C GLY A 102 -15.09 -16.32 13.00
N ALA A 103 -16.07 -15.46 13.31
CA ALA A 103 -16.14 -14.10 12.76
C ALA A 103 -14.90 -13.27 13.14
N LYS A 104 -14.45 -13.32 14.40
CA LYS A 104 -13.20 -12.68 14.85
C LYS A 104 -11.99 -13.15 14.04
N LYS A 105 -11.86 -14.45 13.80
CA LYS A 105 -10.73 -15.01 13.01
C LYS A 105 -10.79 -14.63 11.54
N LEU A 106 -11.99 -14.50 10.96
CA LEU A 106 -12.14 -13.97 9.59
C LEU A 106 -11.73 -12.50 9.52
N THR A 107 -12.15 -11.67 10.48
CA THR A 107 -11.73 -10.27 10.58
C THR A 107 -10.21 -10.17 10.77
N GLN A 108 -9.59 -11.02 11.60
CA GLN A 108 -8.13 -11.07 11.75
C GLN A 108 -7.42 -11.50 10.46
N SER A 109 -7.96 -12.49 9.74
CA SER A 109 -7.42 -12.94 8.46
C SER A 109 -7.52 -11.85 7.40
N TYR A 110 -8.63 -11.10 7.36
CA TYR A 110 -8.81 -9.93 6.52
C TYR A 110 -7.73 -8.89 6.82
N THR A 111 -7.59 -8.45 8.07
CA THR A 111 -6.58 -7.47 8.48
C THR A 111 -5.17 -7.93 8.13
N LYS A 112 -4.85 -9.21 8.33
CA LYS A 112 -3.55 -9.78 8.00
C LYS A 112 -3.28 -9.77 6.48
N LEU A 113 -4.23 -10.22 5.66
CA LEU A 113 -4.07 -10.21 4.20
C LEU A 113 -3.94 -8.79 3.66
N VAL A 114 -4.73 -7.88 4.21
CA VAL A 114 -4.68 -6.45 3.89
C VAL A 114 -3.31 -5.86 4.27
N ALA A 115 -2.76 -6.20 5.44
CA ALA A 115 -1.42 -5.79 5.86
C ALA A 115 -0.29 -6.44 5.03
N GLU A 116 -0.43 -7.71 4.63
CA GLU A 116 0.54 -8.38 3.75
C GLU A 116 0.59 -7.75 2.36
N GLY A 117 -0.58 -7.38 1.81
CA GLY A 117 -0.66 -6.62 0.56
C GLY A 117 -0.07 -5.22 0.67
N SER A 118 0.05 -4.70 1.90
CA SER A 118 0.53 -3.37 2.21
C SER A 118 1.96 -3.34 2.79
N SER A 119 2.62 -4.48 2.99
CA SER A 119 4.02 -4.58 3.45
C SER A 119 5.01 -4.78 2.29
N GLY A 120 4.55 -4.61 1.05
CA GLY A 120 5.41 -4.71 -0.15
C GLY A 120 6.64 -3.79 -0.07
N VAL A 121 7.81 -4.37 -0.31
CA VAL A 121 9.05 -3.58 -0.45
C VAL A 121 9.01 -2.92 -1.84
N PRO A 122 9.09 -1.58 -1.95
CA PRO A 122 9.19 -0.93 -3.25
C PRO A 122 10.43 -1.49 -3.98
N PRO A 123 10.32 -1.88 -5.26
CA PRO A 123 11.42 -2.53 -5.97
C PRO A 123 12.64 -1.61 -5.94
N GLY A 124 13.76 -2.12 -5.43
CA GLY A 124 15.05 -1.39 -5.32
C GLY A 124 15.76 -1.14 -6.65
N GLY A 125 15.00 -1.10 -7.75
CA GLY A 125 15.51 -0.85 -9.09
C GLY A 125 15.85 0.62 -9.36
N PRO A 126 16.52 0.91 -10.50
CA PRO A 126 16.79 2.27 -10.92
C PRO A 126 15.50 3.05 -11.20
N ASP A 127 14.40 2.38 -11.55
CA ASP A 127 13.12 3.02 -11.87
C ASP A 127 12.18 3.08 -10.66
N PHE A 128 11.49 4.21 -10.50
CA PHE A 128 10.37 4.33 -9.56
C PHE A 128 9.15 3.62 -10.15
N GLN A 129 8.81 2.46 -9.59
CA GLN A 129 7.62 1.73 -10.00
C GLN A 129 6.57 1.78 -8.88
N PRO A 130 5.36 2.29 -9.17
CA PRO A 130 4.18 2.03 -8.35
C PRO A 130 4.05 0.54 -8.03
N SER A 131 3.86 0.18 -6.76
CA SER A 131 3.35 -1.14 -6.39
C SER A 131 1.94 -0.98 -5.84
N PRO A 132 0.90 -0.95 -6.70
CA PRO A 132 -0.47 -1.03 -6.21
C PRO A 132 -0.71 -2.39 -5.55
N ILE A 133 -1.81 -2.49 -4.78
CA ILE A 133 -2.23 -3.74 -4.12
C ILE A 133 -2.24 -4.86 -5.18
N PRO A 134 -1.53 -6.00 -4.95
CA PRO A 134 -1.43 -7.05 -5.95
C PRO A 134 -2.81 -7.58 -6.37
N PRO A 135 -3.08 -7.76 -7.68
CA PRO A 135 -4.39 -8.24 -8.16
C PRO A 135 -4.72 -9.66 -7.65
N ALA A 136 -3.69 -10.47 -7.40
CA ALA A 136 -3.85 -11.78 -6.78
C ALA A 136 -4.46 -11.70 -5.37
N LEU A 137 -4.14 -10.63 -4.62
CA LEU A 137 -4.64 -10.40 -3.27
C LEU A 137 -6.10 -9.93 -3.29
N LEU A 138 -6.48 -9.14 -4.30
CA LEU A 138 -7.88 -8.75 -4.55
C LEU A 138 -8.77 -9.97 -4.82
N ASN A 139 -8.26 -11.00 -5.52
CA ASN A 139 -9.01 -12.23 -5.77
C ASN A 139 -9.33 -13.00 -4.47
N THR A 140 -8.47 -12.89 -3.46
CA THR A 140 -8.71 -13.51 -2.14
C THR A 140 -9.53 -12.63 -1.20
N LEU A 141 -9.38 -11.29 -1.28
CA LEU A 141 -10.10 -10.37 -0.41
C LEU A 141 -11.57 -10.23 -0.79
N ARG A 142 -11.92 -10.23 -2.09
CA ARG A 142 -13.32 -10.02 -2.54
C ARG A 142 -14.30 -11.05 -1.96
N PRO A 143 -14.05 -12.38 -2.05
CA PRO A 143 -14.94 -13.38 -1.45
C PRO A 143 -15.04 -13.22 0.07
N LEU A 144 -13.91 -12.96 0.74
CA LEU A 144 -13.83 -12.78 2.18
C LEU A 144 -14.67 -11.57 2.64
N VAL A 145 -14.52 -10.42 1.99
CA VAL A 145 -15.31 -9.21 2.26
C VAL A 145 -16.78 -9.44 1.98
N SER A 146 -17.13 -10.15 0.89
CA SER A 146 -18.53 -10.48 0.59
C SER A 146 -19.18 -11.30 1.70
N PHE A 147 -18.46 -12.27 2.27
CA PHE A 147 -18.96 -13.09 3.37
C PHE A 147 -19.01 -12.32 4.70
N LEU A 148 -18.02 -11.46 4.97
CA LEU A 148 -18.06 -10.59 6.16
C LEU A 148 -19.30 -9.68 6.16
N ARG A 149 -19.78 -9.26 4.98
CA ARG A 149 -21.03 -8.50 4.83
C ARG A 149 -22.30 -9.33 5.04
N THR A 150 -22.24 -10.66 4.97
CA THR A 150 -23.39 -11.53 5.21
C THR A 150 -23.53 -11.95 6.67
N LEU A 151 -22.57 -11.58 7.53
CA LEU A 151 -22.64 -11.93 8.95
C LEU A 151 -23.82 -11.21 9.63
N PRO A 152 -24.63 -11.93 10.43
CA PRO A 152 -25.84 -11.38 11.06
C PRO A 152 -25.54 -10.47 12.26
N LEU A 153 -24.27 -10.39 12.68
CA LEU A 153 -23.86 -9.55 13.80
C LEU A 153 -24.09 -8.08 13.45
N PRO A 154 -24.64 -7.25 14.35
CA PRO A 154 -24.80 -5.84 14.06
C PRO A 154 -23.43 -5.20 13.82
N ALA A 155 -23.34 -4.23 12.89
CA ALA A 155 -22.11 -3.51 12.55
C ALA A 155 -21.40 -2.85 13.75
N THR A 156 -22.08 -2.73 14.90
CA THR A 156 -21.55 -2.20 16.16
C THR A 156 -20.91 -3.25 17.07
N HIS A 157 -21.03 -4.54 16.74
CA HIS A 157 -20.42 -5.61 17.54
C HIS A 157 -18.91 -5.68 17.23
N PRO A 158 -18.01 -5.72 18.24
CA PRO A 158 -16.55 -5.69 18.02
C PRO A 158 -16.02 -6.84 17.15
N SER A 159 -16.79 -7.93 17.01
CA SER A 159 -16.45 -9.07 16.14
C SER A 159 -16.85 -8.89 14.68
N HIS A 160 -17.66 -7.87 14.38
CA HIS A 160 -18.12 -7.57 13.03
C HIS A 160 -17.06 -6.75 12.30
N ALA A 161 -16.77 -7.08 11.05
CA ALA A 161 -15.70 -6.42 10.32
C ALA A 161 -15.99 -4.94 9.96
N ALA A 162 -17.28 -4.54 9.89
CA ALA A 162 -17.69 -3.13 9.84
C ALA A 162 -17.52 -2.35 11.16
N ALA A 163 -17.21 -3.02 12.27
CA ALA A 163 -16.95 -2.34 13.53
C ALA A 163 -15.65 -1.53 13.42
N PRO A 164 -15.47 -0.49 14.26
CA PRO A 164 -14.26 0.32 14.24
C PRO A 164 -12.98 -0.52 14.25
N GLU A 165 -12.89 -1.59 15.07
CA GLU A 165 -11.72 -2.48 15.10
C GLU A 165 -11.41 -3.17 13.76
N GLY A 166 -12.42 -3.50 12.96
CA GLY A 166 -12.22 -4.08 11.62
C GLY A 166 -11.82 -3.04 10.56
N LEU A 167 -12.26 -1.78 10.74
CA LEU A 167 -11.86 -0.64 9.90
C LEU A 167 -10.39 -0.24 10.13
N HIS A 168 -9.86 -0.41 11.34
CA HIS A 168 -8.42 -0.15 11.64
C HIS A 168 -7.48 -0.98 10.76
N GLY A 169 -7.89 -2.19 10.35
CA GLY A 169 -7.10 -3.00 9.42
C GLY A 169 -6.96 -2.36 8.04
N TYR A 170 -7.97 -1.60 7.61
CA TYR A 170 -7.91 -0.83 6.37
C TYR A 170 -7.17 0.50 6.54
N GLU A 171 -7.29 1.16 7.69
CA GLU A 171 -6.46 2.34 8.03
C GLU A 171 -4.97 1.98 7.97
N GLY A 172 -4.60 0.74 8.32
CA GLY A 172 -3.26 0.19 8.11
C GLY A 172 -2.80 0.06 6.64
N VAL A 173 -3.71 0.05 5.66
CA VAL A 173 -3.36 0.17 4.22
C VAL A 173 -2.96 1.58 3.88
N ALA A 174 -3.62 2.57 4.48
CA ALA A 174 -3.27 3.97 4.30
C ALA A 174 -1.93 4.31 4.99
N GLU A 175 -1.65 3.69 6.13
CA GLU A 175 -0.37 3.78 6.86
C GLU A 175 0.69 2.78 6.36
N SER A 176 0.40 2.05 5.30
CA SER A 176 1.24 1.01 4.72
C SER A 176 2.70 1.42 4.56
N GLU A 177 3.58 0.51 4.94
CA GLU A 177 5.02 0.62 4.69
C GLU A 177 5.34 0.85 3.22
N VAL A 178 4.53 0.34 2.27
CA VAL A 178 4.72 0.59 0.82
C VAL A 178 4.65 2.09 0.50
N PHE A 179 3.60 2.78 0.96
CA PHE A 179 3.42 4.20 0.68
C PHE A 179 4.40 5.07 1.46
N GLY A 180 4.69 4.71 2.71
CA GLY A 180 5.69 5.38 3.55
C GLY A 180 7.11 5.23 3.01
N ASN A 181 7.51 4.02 2.63
CA ASN A 181 8.79 3.75 2.00
C ASN A 181 8.88 4.37 0.60
N GLY A 182 7.76 4.41 -0.14
CA GLY A 182 7.65 5.14 -1.40
C GLY A 182 7.93 6.63 -1.22
N GLY A 183 7.29 7.28 -0.24
CA GLY A 183 7.50 8.70 0.05
C GLY A 183 8.94 8.99 0.49
N ARG A 184 9.50 8.16 1.37
CA ARG A 184 10.91 8.25 1.78
C ARG A 184 11.86 8.11 0.58
N ARG A 185 11.62 7.12 -0.29
CA ARG A 185 12.41 6.89 -1.51
C ARG A 185 12.37 8.09 -2.46
N VAL A 186 11.21 8.74 -2.62
CA VAL A 186 11.11 9.97 -3.44
C VAL A 186 12.00 11.08 -2.85
N VAL A 187 11.98 11.26 -1.53
CA VAL A 187 12.80 12.28 -0.85
C VAL A 187 14.30 11.95 -0.96
N ASP A 188 14.70 10.70 -0.72
CA ASP A 188 16.10 10.28 -0.79
C ASP A 188 16.66 10.38 -2.23
N ARG A 189 15.85 10.05 -3.23
CA ARG A 189 16.24 10.13 -4.65
C ARG A 189 16.23 11.54 -5.21
N ALA A 190 15.47 12.45 -4.61
CA ALA A 190 15.42 13.84 -5.03
C ALA A 190 16.78 14.56 -4.98
N GLU A 191 17.74 14.09 -4.18
CA GLU A 191 19.12 14.62 -4.15
C GLU A 191 20.03 14.04 -5.23
N THR A 192 19.72 12.84 -5.74
CA THR A 192 20.62 12.05 -6.60
C THR A 192 20.17 12.02 -8.07
N VAL A 193 18.87 12.15 -8.32
CA VAL A 193 18.25 12.09 -9.64
C VAL A 193 18.12 13.51 -10.23
N ASP A 194 18.01 13.61 -11.56
CA ASP A 194 17.70 14.87 -12.23
C ASP A 194 16.40 15.50 -11.67
N GLY A 195 16.38 16.84 -11.56
CA GLY A 195 15.27 17.55 -10.92
C GLY A 195 13.92 17.32 -11.61
N VAL A 196 13.90 17.20 -12.94
CA VAL A 196 12.65 16.92 -13.66
C VAL A 196 12.15 15.50 -13.35
N SER A 197 13.04 14.51 -13.42
CA SER A 197 12.73 13.12 -13.09
C SER A 197 12.30 12.95 -11.63
N GLY A 198 12.95 13.60 -10.66
CA GLY A 198 12.57 13.53 -9.25
C GLY A 198 11.15 14.06 -8.96
N GLY A 199 10.70 15.10 -9.68
CA GLY A 199 9.32 15.59 -9.53
C GLY A 199 8.29 14.77 -10.30
N LEU A 200 8.69 14.04 -11.34
CA LEU A 200 7.85 13.01 -11.97
C LEU A 200 7.65 11.82 -11.02
N GLU A 201 8.72 11.36 -10.34
CA GLU A 201 8.62 10.31 -9.31
C GLU A 201 7.68 10.73 -8.17
N PHE A 202 7.76 11.97 -7.70
CA PHE A 202 6.81 12.52 -6.73
C PHE A 202 5.37 12.53 -7.26
N GLY A 203 5.16 12.97 -8.50
CA GLY A 203 3.83 12.97 -9.13
C GLY A 203 3.23 11.56 -9.25
N LEU A 204 4.03 10.57 -9.66
CA LEU A 204 3.63 9.16 -9.74
C LEU A 204 3.28 8.59 -8.36
N TRP A 205 4.05 8.95 -7.33
CA TRP A 205 3.74 8.57 -5.96
C TRP A 205 2.40 9.14 -5.49
N VAL A 206 2.12 10.43 -5.77
CA VAL A 206 0.83 11.07 -5.46
C VAL A 206 -0.32 10.41 -6.24
N ASP A 207 -0.10 10.04 -7.50
CA ASP A 207 -1.08 9.34 -8.32
C ASP A 207 -1.46 7.96 -7.76
N ASN A 208 -0.47 7.20 -7.26
CA ASN A 208 -0.71 5.92 -6.60
C ASN A 208 -1.48 6.08 -5.28
N LEU A 209 -1.12 7.11 -4.51
CA LEU A 209 -1.80 7.45 -3.27
C LEU A 209 -3.27 7.77 -3.55
N LEU A 210 -3.55 8.53 -4.62
CA LEU A 210 -4.92 8.82 -5.04
C LEU A 210 -5.66 7.59 -5.55
N THR A 211 -4.98 6.67 -6.25
CA THR A 211 -5.56 5.41 -6.75
C THR A 211 -6.02 4.51 -5.60
N VAL A 212 -5.27 4.44 -4.50
CA VAL A 212 -5.72 3.71 -3.29
C VAL A 212 -6.79 4.46 -2.51
N ALA A 213 -6.76 5.80 -2.56
CA ALA A 213 -7.82 6.63 -2.02
C ALA A 213 -9.11 6.59 -2.85
N GLU A 214 -9.15 5.91 -4.01
CA GLU A 214 -10.35 5.86 -4.84
C GLU A 214 -11.49 5.16 -4.11
N TYR A 215 -12.62 5.87 -4.06
CA TYR A 215 -13.84 5.44 -3.41
C TYR A 215 -14.34 4.09 -3.92
N ASP A 216 -14.17 3.80 -5.20
CA ASP A 216 -14.69 2.57 -5.79
C ASP A 216 -13.91 1.36 -5.27
N LEU A 217 -12.58 1.45 -5.20
CA LEU A 217 -11.72 0.43 -4.59
C LEU A 217 -11.98 0.29 -3.09
N LEU A 218 -12.13 1.43 -2.40
CA LEU A 218 -12.46 1.49 -0.97
C LEU A 218 -13.82 0.84 -0.68
N SER A 219 -14.84 1.13 -1.49
CA SER A 219 -16.19 0.58 -1.36
C SER A 219 -16.23 -0.91 -1.63
N GLU A 220 -15.38 -1.39 -2.52
CA GLU A 220 -15.27 -2.80 -2.86
C GLU A 220 -14.63 -3.61 -1.73
N LEU A 221 -13.57 -3.07 -1.12
CA LEU A 221 -12.77 -3.75 -0.10
C LEU A 221 -13.28 -3.54 1.34
N ALA A 222 -14.06 -2.49 1.61
CA ALA A 222 -14.57 -2.22 2.95
C ALA A 222 -15.67 -3.23 3.36
N PRO A 223 -15.54 -3.92 4.50
CA PRO A 223 -16.53 -4.89 4.99
C PRO A 223 -17.77 -4.21 5.63
N LEU A 224 -18.20 -3.06 5.08
CA LEU A 224 -19.34 -2.29 5.54
C LEU A 224 -20.66 -2.88 5.01
N LEU A 225 -21.69 -2.85 5.84
CA LEU A 225 -23.07 -3.21 5.46
C LEU A 225 -23.69 -2.05 4.65
N GLY A 226 -23.62 -2.15 3.33
CA GLY A 226 -24.24 -1.18 2.40
C GLY A 226 -23.38 -0.91 1.17
N SER A 227 -24.02 -0.50 0.07
CA SER A 227 -23.35 -0.17 -1.19
C SER A 227 -22.62 1.20 -1.17
N SER A 228 -22.72 1.95 -0.07
CA SER A 228 -22.10 3.28 0.06
C SER A 228 -21.39 3.45 1.40
N ILE A 229 -20.11 3.81 1.35
CA ILE A 229 -19.36 4.25 2.53
C ILE A 229 -19.88 5.64 2.93
N PRO A 230 -20.28 5.86 4.20
CA PRO A 230 -20.65 7.19 4.66
C PRO A 230 -19.43 8.12 4.63
N PRO A 231 -19.61 9.42 4.32
CA PRO A 231 -18.50 10.37 4.17
C PRO A 231 -17.57 10.44 5.39
N THR A 232 -18.11 10.26 6.60
CA THR A 232 -17.33 10.28 7.85
C THR A 232 -16.39 9.08 7.97
N THR A 233 -16.81 7.88 7.59
CA THR A 233 -15.95 6.68 7.57
C THR A 233 -14.96 6.75 6.43
N PHE A 234 -15.36 7.30 5.29
CA PHE A 234 -14.41 7.56 4.21
C PHE A 234 -13.34 8.57 4.62
N ALA A 235 -13.71 9.62 5.37
CA ALA A 235 -12.77 10.59 5.91
C ALA A 235 -11.76 9.95 6.87
N THR A 236 -12.16 9.03 7.75
CA THR A 236 -11.21 8.34 8.66
C THR A 236 -10.21 7.50 7.87
N LEU A 237 -10.66 6.76 6.85
CA LEU A 237 -9.80 5.90 6.03
C LEU A 237 -8.75 6.69 5.22
N ILE A 238 -9.08 7.88 4.71
CA ILE A 238 -8.16 8.67 3.88
C ILE A 238 -7.31 9.67 4.67
N THR A 239 -7.62 9.92 5.94
CA THR A 239 -6.88 10.88 6.77
C THR A 239 -5.39 10.55 6.87
N PRO A 240 -4.98 9.29 7.12
CA PRO A 240 -3.57 8.91 7.16
C PRO A 240 -2.84 9.10 5.81
N LEU A 241 -3.54 8.96 4.67
CA LEU A 241 -2.95 9.26 3.35
C LEU A 241 -2.63 10.76 3.22
N GLY A 242 -3.51 11.63 3.71
CA GLY A 242 -3.29 13.07 3.73
C GLY A 242 -2.11 13.50 4.63
N THR A 243 -1.93 12.85 5.78
CA THR A 243 -0.80 13.12 6.69
C THR A 243 0.53 12.63 6.09
N LEU A 244 0.52 11.48 5.43
CA LEU A 244 1.66 10.93 4.70
C LEU A 244 2.06 11.80 3.50
N PHE A 245 1.08 12.31 2.75
CA PHE A 245 1.30 13.33 1.72
C PHE A 245 1.98 14.58 2.30
N SER A 246 1.40 15.15 3.35
CA SER A 246 1.88 16.40 3.95
C SER A 246 3.29 16.29 4.51
N SER A 247 3.62 15.18 5.18
CA SER A 247 4.95 14.93 5.73
C SER A 247 6.02 14.74 4.65
N THR A 248 5.68 14.01 3.58
CA THR A 248 6.58 13.80 2.43
C THR A 248 6.83 15.12 1.69
N LEU A 249 5.77 15.89 1.42
CA LEU A 249 5.88 17.19 0.77
C LEU A 249 6.68 18.19 1.61
N SER A 250 6.47 18.21 2.94
CA SER A 250 7.24 19.06 3.84
C SER A 250 8.74 18.72 3.81
N SER A 251 9.07 17.43 3.82
CA SER A 251 10.46 16.95 3.71
C SER A 251 11.10 17.33 2.38
N LEU A 252 10.38 17.16 1.26
CA LEU A 252 10.83 17.54 -0.06
C LEU A 252 11.01 19.07 -0.18
N SER A 253 10.07 19.84 0.36
CA SER A 253 10.12 21.31 0.45
C SER A 253 11.33 21.79 1.26
N ALA A 254 11.66 21.12 2.38
CA ALA A 254 12.86 21.42 3.17
C ALA A 254 14.16 21.15 2.39
N LEU A 255 14.23 20.03 1.67
CA LEU A 255 15.36 19.67 0.80
C LEU A 255 15.56 20.72 -0.30
N ILE A 256 14.49 21.10 -1.00
CA ILE A 256 14.52 22.13 -2.05
C ILE A 256 15.02 23.47 -1.48
N LYS A 257 14.54 23.88 -0.29
CA LYS A 257 14.96 25.12 0.36
C LYS A 257 16.43 25.10 0.79
N ARG A 258 16.98 23.94 1.16
CA ARG A 258 18.37 23.78 1.60
C ARG A 258 19.40 24.01 0.48
N SER A 259 19.01 23.84 -0.78
CA SER A 259 19.97 23.75 -1.90
C SER A 259 19.54 24.51 -3.16
N LEU A 260 18.94 25.70 -3.06
CA LEU A 260 18.32 26.50 -4.14
C LEU A 260 19.00 26.52 -5.54
N HIS A 261 20.32 26.34 -5.62
CA HIS A 261 21.13 26.37 -6.86
C HIS A 261 21.02 25.12 -7.75
N ARG A 262 20.53 23.96 -7.27
CA ARG A 262 20.41 22.70 -8.04
C ARG A 262 18.97 22.20 -8.30
N PRO A 263 17.98 22.37 -7.39
CA PRO A 263 16.63 21.83 -7.51
C PRO A 263 15.58 22.85 -8.00
N ALA A 264 15.94 23.96 -8.66
CA ALA A 264 14.91 24.86 -9.23
C ALA A 264 13.97 24.11 -10.20
N PHE A 265 14.53 23.21 -11.01
CA PHE A 265 13.76 22.32 -11.89
C PHE A 265 12.98 21.24 -11.12
N LEU A 266 13.49 20.77 -9.98
CA LEU A 266 12.77 19.87 -9.06
C LEU A 266 11.58 20.58 -8.42
N ALA A 267 11.73 21.83 -7.96
CA ALA A 267 10.65 22.61 -7.40
C ALA A 267 9.54 22.87 -8.43
N LEU A 268 9.93 23.16 -9.68
CA LEU A 268 8.99 23.36 -10.78
C LEU A 268 8.28 22.05 -11.15
N SER A 269 9.02 20.94 -11.32
CA SER A 269 8.43 19.64 -11.67
C SER A 269 7.50 19.13 -10.57
N THR A 270 7.91 19.20 -9.30
CA THR A 270 7.09 18.85 -8.13
C THR A 270 5.89 19.77 -7.93
N SER A 271 5.91 21.01 -8.44
CA SER A 271 4.73 21.89 -8.44
C SER A 271 3.78 21.63 -9.60
N ASN A 272 4.31 21.19 -10.76
CA ASN A 272 3.54 21.03 -11.99
C ASN A 272 2.85 19.66 -12.05
N THR A 273 3.57 18.57 -11.74
CA THR A 273 3.02 17.20 -11.84
C THR A 273 1.79 17.00 -10.95
N PRO A 274 1.76 17.40 -9.66
CA PRO A 274 0.60 17.19 -8.81
C PRO A 274 -0.51 18.20 -9.09
N SER A 275 -0.21 19.32 -9.76
CA SER A 275 -1.24 20.29 -10.16
C SER A 275 -2.21 19.72 -11.18
N THR A 276 -1.76 18.77 -12.01
CA THR A 276 -2.64 18.03 -12.93
C THR A 276 -3.60 17.09 -12.20
N LEU A 277 -3.22 16.63 -11.00
CA LEU A 277 -3.99 15.76 -10.13
C LEU A 277 -4.97 16.53 -9.22
N GLN A 278 -4.98 17.86 -9.25
CA GLN A 278 -5.76 18.69 -8.34
C GLN A 278 -7.27 18.42 -8.44
N SER A 279 -7.81 18.22 -9.65
CA SER A 279 -9.23 17.90 -9.82
C SER A 279 -9.60 16.53 -9.23
N ARG A 280 -8.71 15.54 -9.32
CA ARG A 280 -8.92 14.21 -8.71
C ARG A 280 -8.80 14.28 -7.19
N TRP A 281 -7.84 15.05 -6.68
CA TRP A 281 -7.71 15.31 -5.24
C TRP A 281 -8.97 15.98 -4.67
N ASP A 282 -9.49 17.01 -5.33
CA ASP A 282 -10.69 17.73 -4.86
C ASP A 282 -11.95 16.84 -4.86
N ASP A 283 -12.09 15.93 -5.83
CA ASP A 283 -13.20 14.97 -5.83
C ASP A 283 -13.04 13.94 -4.71
N THR A 284 -11.88 13.29 -4.63
CA THR A 284 -11.62 12.19 -3.71
C THR A 284 -11.47 12.67 -2.27
N MET A 285 -10.54 13.57 -1.99
CA MET A 285 -10.18 13.98 -0.63
C MET A 285 -11.13 15.00 -0.01
N LEU A 286 -11.79 15.86 -0.82
CA LEU A 286 -12.67 16.91 -0.30
C LEU A 286 -14.16 16.57 -0.47
N ARG A 287 -14.63 16.32 -1.70
CA ARG A 287 -16.08 16.11 -1.94
C ARG A 287 -16.60 14.81 -1.34
N ARG A 288 -15.92 13.68 -1.60
CA ARG A 288 -16.38 12.36 -1.13
C ARG A 288 -16.17 12.15 0.37
N ALA A 289 -15.16 12.80 0.94
CA ALA A 289 -14.85 12.73 2.37
C ALA A 289 -15.48 13.83 3.22
N GLY A 290 -15.98 14.89 2.59
CA GLY A 290 -16.45 16.08 3.32
C GLY A 290 -15.36 16.83 4.08
N ARG A 291 -14.07 16.61 3.76
CA ARG A 291 -12.96 17.36 4.37
C ARG A 291 -12.93 18.78 3.82
N ARG A 292 -12.50 19.72 4.67
CA ARG A 292 -12.35 21.14 4.32
C ARG A 292 -10.92 21.53 3.98
N GLU A 293 -9.95 20.77 4.48
CA GLU A 293 -8.53 21.02 4.29
C GLU A 293 -8.09 20.53 2.91
N ASN A 294 -7.23 21.30 2.26
CA ASN A 294 -6.68 20.97 0.94
C ASN A 294 -5.16 21.08 0.99
N GLU A 295 -4.55 20.05 1.54
CA GLU A 295 -3.12 19.95 1.79
C GLU A 295 -2.33 20.04 0.48
N LEU A 296 -2.88 19.49 -0.61
CA LEU A 296 -2.30 19.59 -1.95
C LEU A 296 -2.25 21.04 -2.42
N LYS A 297 -3.37 21.78 -2.33
CA LYS A 297 -3.43 23.18 -2.78
C LYS A 297 -2.51 24.08 -1.95
N GLU A 298 -2.52 23.91 -0.63
CA GLU A 298 -1.65 24.67 0.28
C GLU A 298 -0.17 24.37 0.04
N GLY A 299 0.16 23.08 -0.09
CA GLY A 299 1.50 22.61 -0.40
C GLY A 299 2.04 23.11 -1.74
N LEU A 300 1.22 23.07 -2.79
CA LEU A 300 1.54 23.61 -4.11
C LEU A 300 1.73 25.13 -4.08
N HIS A 301 0.93 25.85 -3.30
CA HIS A 301 1.14 27.30 -3.12
C HIS A 301 2.48 27.60 -2.45
N GLY A 302 2.85 26.82 -1.43
CA GLY A 302 4.16 26.89 -0.78
C GLY A 302 5.31 26.63 -1.75
N LEU A 303 5.22 25.59 -2.58
CA LEU A 303 6.22 25.25 -3.60
C LEU A 303 6.35 26.34 -4.68
N ARG A 304 5.23 26.91 -5.16
CA ARG A 304 5.26 28.05 -6.09
C ARG A 304 5.99 29.25 -5.49
N GLY A 305 5.78 29.53 -4.20
CA GLY A 305 6.52 30.57 -3.48
C GLY A 305 8.02 30.29 -3.35
N VAL A 306 8.45 29.03 -3.39
CA VAL A 306 9.88 28.66 -3.47
C VAL A 306 10.41 28.86 -4.89
N CYS A 307 9.67 28.45 -5.92
CA CYS A 307 10.02 28.65 -7.33
C CYS A 307 10.16 30.14 -7.70
N LEU A 308 9.28 31.00 -7.18
CA LEU A 308 9.35 32.45 -7.44
C LEU A 308 10.57 33.10 -6.79
N ARG A 309 11.07 32.55 -5.68
CA ARG A 309 12.26 33.03 -5.00
C ARG A 309 13.56 32.48 -5.59
N SER A 310 13.54 31.30 -6.22
CA SER A 310 14.75 30.72 -6.82
C SER A 310 15.29 31.54 -8.01
N PHE A 311 14.43 32.23 -8.76
CA PHE A 311 14.87 33.07 -9.89
C PHE A 311 15.68 34.31 -9.44
N PRO A 312 15.19 35.17 -8.52
CA PRO A 312 15.98 36.28 -7.99
C PRO A 312 17.30 35.85 -7.32
N GLU A 313 17.29 34.75 -6.56
CA GLU A 313 18.49 34.21 -5.90
C GLU A 313 19.51 33.71 -6.92
N PHE A 314 19.08 33.00 -7.97
CA PHE A 314 19.97 32.59 -9.06
C PHE A 314 20.61 33.77 -9.79
N LEU A 315 19.83 34.84 -10.02
CA LEU A 315 20.36 36.08 -10.60
C LEU A 315 21.34 36.78 -9.66
N ALA A 316 21.11 36.74 -8.34
CA ALA A 316 22.03 37.27 -7.35
C ALA A 316 23.34 36.46 -7.31
N ASP A 317 23.26 35.13 -7.38
CA ASP A 317 24.42 34.24 -7.46
C ASP A 317 25.25 34.49 -8.72
N ILE A 318 24.61 34.66 -9.89
CA ILE A 318 25.32 35.02 -11.13
C ILE A 318 26.02 36.38 -10.98
N LYS A 319 25.35 37.36 -10.38
CA LYS A 319 25.94 38.70 -10.15
C LYS A 319 27.10 38.65 -9.15
N LEU A 320 27.01 37.83 -8.10
CA LEU A 320 28.07 37.62 -7.12
C LEU A 320 29.25 36.83 -7.71
N ALA A 321 28.99 35.84 -8.56
CA ALA A 321 30.02 35.12 -9.29
C ALA A 321 30.72 36.01 -10.32
N ALA A 322 30.01 36.98 -10.90
CA ALA A 322 30.55 38.00 -11.78
C ALA A 322 31.24 39.18 -11.05
N ALA A 323 31.05 39.30 -9.73
CA ALA A 323 31.70 40.35 -8.94
C ALA A 323 33.21 40.08 -8.86
N PRO A 324 34.07 41.08 -9.13
CA PRO A 324 35.51 40.88 -9.05
C PRO A 324 35.90 40.55 -7.60
N LYS A 325 36.36 39.32 -7.36
CA LYS A 325 37.09 39.01 -6.12
C LYS A 325 38.32 39.90 -6.10
N ALA A 326 38.50 40.68 -5.03
CA ALA A 326 39.70 41.46 -4.81
C ALA A 326 40.93 40.55 -4.94
N GLY A 327 41.61 40.64 -6.10
CA GLY A 327 42.85 39.92 -6.39
C GLY A 327 42.80 38.74 -7.39
N GLY A 328 41.71 38.45 -8.11
CA GLY A 328 41.71 37.36 -9.09
C GLY A 328 40.90 37.64 -10.37
N GLU A 329 41.53 37.46 -11.53
CA GLU A 329 41.05 37.71 -12.91
C GLU A 329 39.83 36.86 -13.37
N ILE A 330 38.97 36.40 -12.46
CA ILE A 330 37.83 35.54 -12.78
C ILE A 330 36.63 36.36 -13.28
N GLY A 331 36.53 37.65 -12.91
CA GLY A 331 35.46 38.55 -13.36
C GLY A 331 35.50 38.90 -14.85
N VAL A 332 36.63 38.64 -15.53
CA VAL A 332 36.79 38.90 -16.97
C VAL A 332 36.21 37.74 -17.81
N GLY A 333 36.13 36.52 -17.29
CA GLY A 333 35.70 35.34 -18.07
C GLY A 333 34.21 35.29 -18.43
N LEU A 334 33.33 35.70 -17.51
CA LEU A 334 31.88 35.71 -17.73
C LEU A 334 31.41 36.92 -18.55
N SER A 335 32.05 38.09 -18.38
CA SER A 335 31.81 39.23 -19.27
C SER A 335 32.30 38.92 -20.69
N LEU A 336 33.46 38.28 -20.84
CA LEU A 336 33.95 37.84 -22.15
C LEU A 336 33.03 36.82 -22.83
N LEU A 337 32.45 35.88 -22.08
CA LEU A 337 31.51 34.90 -22.66
C LEU A 337 30.18 35.57 -23.05
N ALA A 338 29.64 36.43 -22.20
CA ALA A 338 28.41 37.16 -22.48
C ALA A 338 28.59 38.16 -23.64
N ASP A 339 29.70 38.89 -23.67
CA ASP A 339 30.08 39.78 -24.77
C ASP A 339 30.32 39.00 -26.07
N TRP A 340 30.90 37.80 -25.97
CA TRP A 340 31.06 36.90 -27.12
C TRP A 340 29.71 36.43 -27.66
N TYR A 341 28.79 35.95 -26.81
CA TYR A 341 27.44 35.58 -27.23
C TYR A 341 26.65 36.77 -27.79
N ALA A 342 26.79 37.96 -27.20
CA ALA A 342 26.18 39.19 -27.71
C ALA A 342 26.73 39.56 -29.10
N SER A 343 28.04 39.40 -29.32
CA SER A 343 28.68 39.63 -30.62
C SER A 343 28.22 38.63 -31.68
N VAL A 344 28.11 37.34 -31.32
CA VAL A 344 27.57 36.30 -32.20
C VAL A 344 26.12 36.62 -32.56
N PHE A 345 25.28 36.96 -31.57
CA PHE A 345 23.87 37.32 -31.78
C PHE A 345 23.69 38.57 -32.66
N GLN A 346 24.56 39.57 -32.54
CA GLN A 346 24.56 40.70 -33.46
C GLN A 346 24.97 40.29 -34.88
N HIS A 347 25.98 39.42 -35.01
CA HIS A 347 26.49 38.96 -36.31
C HIS A 347 25.50 38.04 -37.04
N THR A 348 24.68 37.27 -36.32
CA THR A 348 23.61 36.43 -36.90
C THR A 348 22.31 37.21 -37.13
N VAL A 349 22.34 38.55 -37.01
CA VAL A 349 21.17 39.43 -37.11
C VAL A 349 20.06 38.94 -36.19
N ARG A 350 20.37 38.80 -34.90
CA ARG A 350 19.46 38.28 -33.87
C ARG A 350 18.96 36.86 -34.18
N ASP A 351 19.87 36.01 -34.66
CA ASP A 351 19.62 34.61 -35.05
C ASP A 351 18.62 34.42 -36.21
N THR A 352 18.45 35.44 -37.06
CA THR A 352 17.61 35.31 -38.27
C THR A 352 18.37 34.74 -39.47
N GLU A 353 19.70 34.80 -39.46
CA GLU A 353 20.55 34.27 -40.54
C GLU A 353 21.59 33.25 -40.05
N LYS A 354 21.80 32.19 -40.82
CA LYS A 354 22.85 31.19 -40.56
C LYS A 354 24.16 31.63 -41.20
N THR A 355 24.88 32.50 -40.51
CA THR A 355 26.22 32.98 -40.92
C THR A 355 27.32 32.26 -40.14
N GLU A 356 28.38 31.82 -40.82
CA GLU A 356 29.55 31.25 -40.14
C GLU A 356 30.30 32.33 -39.35
N PHE A 357 30.40 32.14 -38.04
CA PHE A 357 31.14 33.04 -37.15
C PHE A 357 32.58 32.56 -36.97
N PHE A 358 33.55 33.32 -37.49
CA PHE A 358 34.97 32.99 -37.38
C PHE A 358 35.50 33.31 -35.97
N THR A 359 35.82 32.27 -35.20
CA THR A 359 36.40 32.43 -33.86
C THR A 359 37.88 32.80 -33.92
N ASN A 360 38.37 33.45 -32.86
CA ASN A 360 39.80 33.75 -32.69
C ASN A 360 40.69 32.48 -32.76
N TRP A 361 40.18 31.34 -32.29
CA TRP A 361 40.85 30.05 -32.41
C TRP A 361 41.01 29.64 -33.89
N ARG A 362 39.94 29.71 -34.69
CA ARG A 362 39.98 29.36 -36.12
C ARG A 362 40.92 30.27 -36.91
N ALA A 363 40.93 31.58 -36.61
CA ALA A 363 41.86 32.53 -37.22
C ALA A 363 43.33 32.21 -36.87
N ARG A 364 43.62 31.91 -35.60
CA ARG A 364 44.96 31.50 -35.16
C ARG A 364 45.39 30.17 -35.80
N LEU A 365 44.49 29.21 -35.89
CA LEU A 365 44.76 27.91 -36.51
C LEU A 365 45.06 28.05 -38.00
N GLN A 366 44.35 28.92 -38.71
CA GLN A 366 44.67 29.26 -40.11
C GLN A 366 46.02 29.97 -40.24
N ALA A 367 46.36 30.88 -39.33
CA ALA A 367 47.67 31.53 -39.30
C ALA A 367 48.80 30.53 -39.05
N ILE A 368 48.60 29.59 -38.11
CA ILE A 368 49.54 28.49 -37.85
C ILE A 368 49.68 27.62 -39.10
N LYS A 369 48.58 27.19 -39.74
CA LYS A 369 48.65 26.40 -40.99
C LYS A 369 49.43 27.12 -42.10
N ARG A 370 49.24 28.43 -42.26
CA ARG A 370 50.02 29.25 -43.22
C ARG A 370 51.49 29.30 -42.85
N PHE A 371 51.81 29.44 -41.57
CA PHE A 371 53.18 29.44 -41.07
C PHE A 371 53.85 28.06 -41.25
N THR A 372 53.14 26.97 -40.96
CA THR A 372 53.63 25.60 -41.16
C THR A 372 53.93 25.34 -42.65
N ALA A 373 53.11 25.86 -43.57
CA ALA A 373 53.35 25.74 -45.01
C ALA A 373 54.60 26.50 -45.49
N THR A 374 55.07 27.50 -44.74
CA THR A 374 56.33 28.21 -45.03
C THR A 374 57.58 27.54 -44.46
N ILE A 375 57.43 26.51 -43.62
CA ILE A 375 58.57 25.75 -43.07
C ILE A 375 58.96 24.65 -44.08
N PRO A 376 60.22 24.58 -44.55
CA PRO A 376 60.67 23.51 -45.43
C PRO A 376 60.50 22.14 -44.76
N HIS A 377 59.83 21.21 -45.44
CA HIS A 377 59.63 19.85 -44.94
C HIS A 377 60.96 19.10 -44.99
N VAL A 378 61.62 18.93 -43.84
CA VAL A 378 62.79 18.04 -43.72
C VAL A 378 62.25 16.62 -43.55
N GLU A 379 62.37 15.80 -44.59
CA GLU A 379 62.12 14.35 -44.48
C GLU A 379 63.23 13.73 -43.63
N HIS A 380 62.92 13.38 -42.38
CA HIS A 380 63.75 12.49 -41.59
C HIS A 380 63.33 11.04 -41.89
N PRO A 381 64.19 10.20 -42.49
CA PRO A 381 63.90 8.78 -42.65
C PRO A 381 63.79 8.13 -41.27
N VAL A 382 62.62 7.59 -40.96
CA VAL A 382 62.33 6.90 -39.70
C VAL A 382 63.05 5.56 -39.69
N THR A 383 64.19 5.46 -39.00
CA THR A 383 64.80 4.18 -38.65
C THR A 383 64.06 3.57 -37.45
N PRO A 384 63.83 2.24 -37.39
CA PRO A 384 62.88 1.63 -36.45
C PRO A 384 63.29 1.66 -34.96
N ASP A 385 64.47 2.16 -34.62
CA ASP A 385 65.08 1.99 -33.28
C ASP A 385 65.25 3.30 -32.48
N ALA A 386 64.54 4.38 -32.81
CA ALA A 386 64.59 5.63 -32.04
C ALA A 386 63.40 5.75 -31.07
N GLY A 387 63.64 5.50 -29.77
CA GLY A 387 62.66 5.70 -28.70
C GLY A 387 62.15 7.14 -28.58
N ILE A 388 61.02 7.33 -27.86
CA ILE A 388 60.28 8.56 -27.45
C ILE A 388 60.12 9.69 -28.49
N MET A 389 61.17 10.13 -29.18
CA MET A 389 61.16 11.15 -30.23
C MET A 389 60.41 10.71 -31.50
N ALA A 390 60.35 9.41 -31.81
CA ALA A 390 59.56 8.91 -32.95
C ALA A 390 58.03 9.04 -32.73
N GLN A 391 57.58 9.25 -31.48
CA GLN A 391 56.15 9.44 -31.17
C GLN A 391 55.66 10.89 -31.39
N GLU A 392 56.55 11.87 -31.63
CA GLU A 392 56.14 13.25 -31.90
C GLU A 392 55.39 13.39 -33.24
N ALA A 393 55.76 12.59 -34.26
CA ALA A 393 55.06 12.58 -35.54
C ALA A 393 53.59 12.13 -35.43
N LEU A 394 53.30 11.24 -34.47
CA LEU A 394 51.94 10.76 -34.17
C LEU A 394 51.11 11.74 -33.32
N ARG A 395 51.72 12.81 -32.79
CA ARG A 395 51.05 13.86 -31.99
C ARG A 395 50.75 15.14 -32.79
N ASN A 396 50.90 15.10 -34.11
CA ASN A 396 50.54 16.23 -34.96
C ASN A 396 49.03 16.27 -35.23
N PHE A 397 48.29 16.97 -34.37
CA PHE A 397 46.83 17.12 -34.47
C PHE A 397 46.36 18.07 -35.60
N THR A 398 47.27 18.66 -36.39
CA THR A 398 46.89 19.58 -37.48
C THR A 398 46.38 18.88 -38.75
N ALA A 399 46.54 17.56 -38.85
CA ALA A 399 46.16 16.78 -40.03
C ALA A 399 44.68 16.32 -40.03
N VAL A 400 43.95 16.46 -38.92
CA VAL A 400 42.64 15.78 -38.72
C VAL A 400 41.43 16.73 -38.84
N TYR A 401 41.61 18.03 -39.13
CA TYR A 401 40.49 18.98 -39.36
C TYR A 401 40.77 20.00 -40.45
#